data_AF-A0A945EZL4-F1
#
_entry.id   AF-A0A945EZL4-F1
#
_cell.length_a   1.000
_cell.length_b   1.000
_cell.length_c   1.000
_cell.angle_alpha   90.00
_cell.angle_beta   90.00
_cell.angle_gamma   90.00
#
_symmetry.space_group_name_H-M   'P 1'
#
loop_
_entity.id
_entity.type
_entity.pdbx_description
1 polymer ?
#
loop_
_entity_poly.entity_id
_entity_poly.type
_entity_poly.pdbx_seq_one_letter_code
_entity_poly.pdbx_strand_id
1 'polypeptide(L)'
;MGDRKMQDYIKKVLVHMPTDWIKLTTHRLDVYDEQLAKTQFSEQLEILFNANTYETSSLSKLPTAYDYIRLGHPLSCLLEWAIAKLLHIESDHVISFSSSTAPILAVLRKNLLGNKNTRILYTDHLPDSFDTEGLQTVYGYQ
;
A
#
# COMPACT_ATOMS: atom_id res chain seq x y z
N MET A 1 -12.13 4.83 19.89
CA MET A 1 -11.30 5.93 20.45
C MET A 1 -9.92 6.00 19.79
N GLY A 2 -9.32 4.87 19.41
CA GLY A 2 -8.09 4.81 18.60
C GLY A 2 -8.22 5.40 17.19
N ASP A 3 -9.36 5.19 16.51
CA ASP A 3 -9.52 5.61 15.10
C ASP A 3 -9.49 7.13 14.92
N ARG A 4 -10.09 7.89 15.86
CA ARG A 4 -10.06 9.36 15.82
C ARG A 4 -8.65 9.90 16.03
N LYS A 5 -7.86 9.29 16.94
CA LYS A 5 -6.45 9.65 17.15
C LYS A 5 -5.62 9.41 15.89
N MET A 6 -5.83 8.27 15.23
CA MET A 6 -5.16 7.92 13.98
C MET A 6 -5.54 8.89 12.84
N GLN A 7 -6.83 9.19 12.67
CA GLN A 7 -7.29 10.13 11.64
C GLN A 7 -6.71 11.54 11.84
N ASP A 8 -6.68 12.03 13.09
CA ASP A 8 -6.12 13.34 13.39
C ASP A 8 -4.60 13.38 13.19
N TYR A 9 -3.90 12.27 13.48
CA TYR A 9 -2.48 12.14 13.16
C TYR A 9 -2.23 12.17 11.65
N ILE A 10 -2.99 11.42 10.85
CA ILE A 10 -2.84 11.43 9.38
C ILE A 10 -3.05 12.83 8.82
N LYS A 11 -4.07 13.58 9.29
CA LYS A 11 -4.27 14.98 8.87
C LYS A 11 -3.03 15.82 9.11
N LYS A 12 -2.39 15.67 10.28
CA LYS A 12 -1.16 16.41 10.61
C LYS A 12 0.02 15.98 9.76
N VAL A 13 0.18 14.68 9.50
CA VAL A 13 1.21 14.14 8.60
C VAL A 13 1.04 14.72 7.19
N LEU A 14 -0.17 14.72 6.64
CA LEU A 14 -0.44 15.28 5.31
C LEU A 14 -0.16 16.79 5.22
N VAL A 15 -0.37 17.54 6.30
CA VAL A 15 -0.03 18.97 6.36
C VAL A 15 1.49 19.19 6.42
N HIS A 16 2.23 18.33 7.11
CA HIS A 16 3.67 18.49 7.33
C HIS A 16 4.54 17.59 6.43
N MET A 17 3.93 16.88 5.47
CA MET A 17 4.66 15.92 4.65
C MET A 17 5.77 16.62 3.85
N PRO A 18 6.97 16.01 3.76
CA PRO A 18 8.03 16.53 2.92
C PRO A 18 7.59 16.62 1.47
N THR A 19 7.97 17.69 0.77
CA THR A 19 7.64 17.84 -0.67
C THR A 19 8.20 16.71 -1.54
N ASP A 20 9.27 16.08 -1.06
CA ASP A 20 9.96 14.98 -1.73
C ASP A 20 9.08 13.73 -1.83
N TRP A 21 8.10 13.56 -0.94
CA TRP A 21 7.09 12.49 -1.03
C TRP A 21 6.22 12.58 -2.29
N ILE A 22 6.23 13.73 -2.99
CA ILE A 22 5.48 13.97 -4.22
C ILE A 22 6.42 14.22 -5.39
N LYS A 23 7.50 14.98 -5.16
CA LYS A 23 8.34 15.53 -6.22
C LYS A 23 9.60 14.74 -6.51
N LEU A 24 10.09 13.95 -5.54
CA LEU A 24 11.34 13.25 -5.74
C LEU A 24 11.09 12.03 -6.62
N THR A 25 11.70 12.08 -7.80
CA THR A 25 11.75 11.00 -8.78
C THR A 25 13.20 10.55 -9.00
N THR A 26 14.06 10.72 -7.99
CA THR A 26 15.47 10.25 -8.02
C THR A 26 15.77 9.20 -6.94
N HIS A 27 16.42 8.11 -7.36
CA HIS A 27 16.55 6.89 -6.56
C HIS A 27 17.51 7.12 -5.39
N ARG A 28 16.99 7.00 -4.16
CA ARG A 28 17.77 7.15 -2.91
C ARG A 28 18.01 5.78 -2.27
N LEU A 29 18.92 4.98 -2.83
CA LEU A 29 19.32 3.68 -2.27
C LEU A 29 20.00 3.78 -0.90
N ASP A 30 20.47 4.96 -0.55
CA ASP A 30 21.19 5.23 0.68
C ASP A 30 20.30 5.31 1.92
N VAL A 31 18.96 5.35 1.76
CA VAL A 31 18.04 5.62 2.88
C VAL A 31 17.11 4.46 3.24
N TYR A 32 17.19 3.31 2.56
CA TYR A 32 16.35 2.15 2.86
C TYR A 32 16.96 0.82 2.37
N ASP A 33 16.56 -0.29 3.01
CA ASP A 33 16.84 -1.64 2.50
C ASP A 33 15.71 -2.04 1.54
N GLU A 34 16.04 -2.34 0.28
CA GLU A 34 15.05 -2.72 -0.75
C GLU A 34 14.16 -3.91 -0.32
N GLN A 35 14.73 -4.88 0.41
CA GLN A 35 13.97 -6.06 0.85
C GLN A 35 12.94 -5.73 1.93
N LEU A 36 13.16 -4.65 2.67
CA LEU A 36 12.38 -4.26 3.84
C LEU A 36 11.70 -2.90 3.67
N ALA A 37 11.74 -2.29 2.48
CA ALA A 37 11.36 -0.90 2.24
C ALA A 37 9.99 -0.54 2.84
N LYS A 38 8.97 -1.38 2.58
CA LYS A 38 7.61 -1.19 3.10
C LYS A 38 7.51 -1.45 4.61
N THR A 39 8.13 -2.52 5.10
CA THR A 39 8.08 -2.91 6.51
C THR A 39 8.78 -1.86 7.37
N GLN A 40 10.00 -1.45 6.99
CA GLN A 40 10.76 -0.39 7.67
C GLN A 40 10.02 0.93 7.71
N PHE A 41 9.39 1.35 6.60
CA PHE A 41 8.59 2.57 6.59
C PHE A 41 7.44 2.48 7.62
N SER A 42 6.71 1.37 7.61
CA SER A 42 5.52 1.17 8.45
C SER A 42 5.89 1.09 9.94
N GLU A 43 6.98 0.40 10.27
CA GLU A 43 7.52 0.32 11.64
C GLU A 43 7.97 1.69 12.17
N GLN A 44 8.73 2.45 11.36
CA GLN A 44 9.19 3.78 11.76
C GLN A 44 8.02 4.77 11.86
N LEU A 45 7.04 4.68 10.96
CA LEU A 45 5.81 5.47 11.04
C LEU A 45 5.03 5.17 12.33
N GLU A 46 4.96 3.90 12.75
CA GLU A 46 4.31 3.49 13.99
C GLU A 46 4.99 4.09 15.22
N ILE A 47 6.33 4.15 15.23
CA ILE A 47 7.11 4.81 16.29
C ILE A 47 6.76 6.30 16.37
N LEU A 48 6.75 6.99 15.23
CA LEU A 48 6.37 8.42 15.16
C LEU A 48 4.92 8.64 15.60
N PHE A 49 3.99 7.76 15.21
CA PHE A 49 2.59 7.81 15.63
C PHE A 49 2.43 7.67 17.14
N ASN A 50 3.14 6.71 17.75
CA ASN A 50 3.11 6.49 19.20
C ASN A 50 3.72 7.67 19.98
N ALA A 51 4.74 8.31 19.42
CA ALA A 51 5.33 9.55 19.95
C ALA A 51 4.51 10.81 19.62
N ASN A 52 3.48 10.72 18.77
CA ASN A 52 2.71 11.84 18.23
C ASN A 52 3.59 12.91 17.57
N THR A 53 4.64 12.45 16.88
CA THR A 53 5.63 13.25 16.13
C THR A 53 5.24 13.28 14.66
N TYR A 54 5.12 14.46 14.08
CA TYR A 54 4.67 14.65 12.68
C TYR A 54 5.40 15.81 11.99
N GLU A 55 6.46 16.31 12.61
CA GLU A 55 7.31 17.36 12.07
C GLU A 55 7.99 16.89 10.79
N THR A 56 8.08 17.79 9.80
CA THR A 56 8.69 17.49 8.49
C THR A 56 10.09 16.90 8.61
N SER A 57 10.90 17.37 9.56
CA SER A 57 12.26 16.86 9.81
C SER A 57 12.30 15.39 10.26
N SER A 58 11.25 14.92 10.95
CA SER A 58 11.11 13.52 11.35
C SER A 58 10.56 12.68 10.19
N LEU A 59 9.56 13.20 9.47
CA LEU A 59 8.96 12.51 8.31
C LEU A 59 9.94 12.34 7.14
N SER A 60 10.84 13.32 6.91
CA SER A 60 11.89 13.23 5.88
C SER A 60 12.91 12.11 6.14
N LYS A 61 13.01 11.61 7.37
CA LYS A 61 13.92 10.53 7.74
C LYS A 61 13.32 9.14 7.61
N LEU A 62 12.02 9.04 7.30
CA LEU A 62 11.39 7.74 7.12
C LEU A 62 12.05 7.00 5.96
N PRO A 63 12.49 5.74 6.16
CA PRO A 63 13.12 4.94 5.11
C PRO A 63 12.05 4.60 4.08
N THR A 64 12.21 5.07 2.84
CA THR A 64 11.19 4.88 1.81
C THR A 64 11.76 4.93 0.41
N ALA A 65 11.17 4.14 -0.48
CA ALA A 65 11.46 4.14 -1.90
C ALA A 65 10.63 5.23 -2.59
N TYR A 66 11.17 6.45 -2.67
CA TYR A 66 10.52 7.59 -3.36
C TYR A 66 10.15 7.28 -4.81
N ASP A 67 11.06 6.60 -5.51
CA ASP A 67 10.98 6.39 -6.96
C ASP A 67 10.49 5.01 -7.36
N TYR A 68 10.81 4.03 -6.54
CA TYR A 68 10.40 2.67 -6.78
C TYR A 68 9.03 2.49 -6.14
N ILE A 69 8.01 3.05 -6.80
CA ILE A 69 6.60 2.95 -6.39
C ILE A 69 6.22 1.47 -6.17
N ARG A 70 6.85 0.56 -6.93
CA ARG A 70 6.70 -0.90 -6.80
C ARG A 70 7.17 -1.46 -5.45
N LEU A 71 8.12 -0.82 -4.77
CA LEU A 71 8.66 -1.23 -3.47
C LEU A 71 7.92 -0.60 -2.28
N GLY A 72 7.31 0.57 -2.47
CA GLY A 72 6.50 1.22 -1.45
C GLY A 72 6.66 2.74 -1.46
N HIS A 73 5.79 3.41 -2.23
CA HIS A 73 5.70 4.86 -2.22
C HIS A 73 5.18 5.38 -0.86
N PRO A 74 5.73 6.47 -0.28
CA PRO A 74 5.37 6.93 1.07
C PRO A 74 3.86 7.10 1.30
N LEU A 75 3.15 7.71 0.33
CA LEU A 75 1.71 7.94 0.45
C LEU A 75 0.88 6.65 0.29
N SER A 76 1.35 5.69 -0.50
CA SER A 76 0.71 4.38 -0.62
C SER A 76 0.88 3.61 0.70
N CYS A 77 2.09 3.61 1.26
CA CYS A 77 2.36 2.97 2.55
C CYS A 77 1.55 3.63 3.69
N LEU A 78 1.41 4.96 3.70
CA LEU A 78 0.57 5.66 4.67
C LEU A 78 -0.91 5.25 4.55
N LEU A 79 -1.44 5.14 3.33
CA LEU A 79 -2.80 4.69 3.08
C LEU A 79 -3.01 3.23 3.54
N GLU A 80 -2.09 2.35 3.17
CA GLU A 80 -2.12 0.93 3.55
C GLU A 80 -2.06 0.76 5.07
N TRP A 81 -1.17 1.50 5.74
CA TRP A 81 -1.09 1.55 7.20
C TRP A 81 -2.39 2.03 7.84
N ALA A 82 -3.00 3.10 7.31
CA ALA A 82 -4.26 3.63 7.83
C ALA A 82 -5.42 2.61 7.72
N ILE A 83 -5.54 1.97 6.56
CA ILE A 83 -6.57 0.93 6.33
C ILE A 83 -6.32 -0.29 7.23
N ALA A 84 -5.07 -0.72 7.37
CA ALA A 84 -4.71 -1.83 8.25
C ALA A 84 -5.09 -1.57 9.71
N LYS A 85 -4.84 -0.35 10.21
CA LYS A 85 -5.26 0.08 11.55
C LYS A 85 -6.78 0.06 11.72
N LEU A 86 -7.53 0.56 10.74
CA LEU A 86 -9.00 0.57 10.76
C LEU A 86 -9.60 -0.84 10.75
N LEU A 87 -8.96 -1.77 10.04
CA LEU A 87 -9.41 -3.16 9.92
C LEU A 87 -8.81 -4.08 11.00
N HIS A 88 -7.96 -3.56 11.88
CA HIS A 88 -7.24 -4.32 12.91
C HIS A 88 -6.45 -5.52 12.35
N ILE A 89 -5.73 -5.28 11.25
CA ILE A 89 -4.83 -6.25 10.60
C ILE A 89 -3.42 -5.66 10.48
N GLU A 90 -2.45 -6.52 10.20
CA GLU A 90 -1.06 -6.10 9.91
C GLU A 90 -0.98 -5.29 8.62
N SER A 91 -0.16 -4.23 8.60
CA SER A 91 0.04 -3.36 7.42
C SER A 91 0.59 -4.12 6.21
N ASP A 92 1.37 -5.17 6.46
CA ASP A 92 1.97 -6.00 5.41
C ASP A 92 0.93 -6.88 4.70
N HIS A 93 -0.30 -6.98 5.24
CA HIS A 93 -1.43 -7.66 4.60
C HIS A 93 -2.28 -6.75 3.71
N VAL A 94 -2.02 -5.44 3.67
CA VAL A 94 -2.78 -4.48 2.88
C VAL A 94 -1.95 -3.99 1.71
N ILE A 95 -2.49 -4.07 0.49
CA ILE A 95 -1.84 -3.53 -0.72
C ILE A 95 -2.86 -2.65 -1.44
N SER A 96 -2.45 -1.42 -1.74
CA SER A 96 -3.25 -0.45 -2.48
C SER A 96 -3.04 -0.62 -3.99
N PHE A 97 -4.11 -0.44 -4.76
CA PHE A 97 -4.08 -0.53 -6.22
C PHE A 97 -4.81 0.67 -6.83
N SER A 98 -4.40 1.06 -8.03
CA SER A 98 -4.98 2.21 -8.74
C SER A 98 -6.38 1.95 -9.33
N SER A 99 -6.90 0.72 -9.25
CA SER A 99 -8.25 0.38 -9.69
C SER A 99 -8.87 -0.74 -8.85
N SER A 100 -10.19 -0.88 -8.93
CA SER A 100 -10.95 -1.96 -8.27
C SER A 100 -10.66 -3.34 -8.84
N THR A 101 -10.25 -3.46 -10.10
CA THR A 101 -9.98 -4.74 -10.76
C THR A 101 -8.53 -5.20 -10.62
N ALA A 102 -7.58 -4.27 -10.48
CA ALA A 102 -6.15 -4.57 -10.36
C ALA A 102 -5.78 -5.58 -9.25
N PRO A 103 -6.39 -5.57 -8.04
CA PRO A 103 -6.13 -6.59 -7.03
C PRO A 103 -6.48 -8.00 -7.51
N ILE A 104 -7.61 -8.15 -8.22
CA ILE A 104 -8.06 -9.44 -8.75
C ILE A 104 -7.06 -9.92 -9.82
N LEU A 105 -6.65 -9.02 -10.72
CA LEU A 105 -5.63 -9.33 -11.74
C LEU A 105 -4.30 -9.76 -11.13
N ALA A 106 -3.87 -9.13 -10.04
CA ALA A 106 -2.63 -9.48 -9.35
C ALA A 106 -2.69 -10.91 -8.78
N VAL A 107 -3.82 -11.31 -8.19
CA VAL A 107 -4.05 -12.67 -7.68
C VAL A 107 -4.10 -13.68 -8.83
N LEU A 108 -4.86 -13.39 -9.90
CA LEU A 108 -4.95 -14.26 -11.08
C LEU A 108 -3.58 -14.50 -11.72
N ARG A 109 -2.78 -13.44 -11.91
CA ARG A 109 -1.41 -13.52 -12.43
C ARG A 109 -0.51 -14.39 -11.54
N LYS A 110 -0.55 -14.17 -10.23
CA LYS A 110 0.25 -14.93 -9.26
C LYS A 110 -0.11 -16.43 -9.30
N ASN A 111 -1.40 -16.74 -9.32
CA ASN A 111 -1.87 -18.13 -9.33
C ASN A 111 -1.54 -18.84 -10.65
N LEU A 112 -1.69 -18.15 -11.80
CA LEU A 112 -1.30 -18.70 -13.11
C LEU A 112 0.19 -19.05 -13.13
N LEU A 113 1.07 -18.13 -12.69
CA LEU A 113 2.52 -18.38 -12.60
C LEU A 113 2.86 -19.54 -11.65
N GLY A 114 2.07 -19.73 -10.61
CA GLY A 114 2.21 -20.83 -9.65
C GLY A 114 1.50 -22.13 -10.05
N ASN A 115 0.91 -22.23 -11.25
CA ASN A 115 0.07 -23.35 -11.69
C ASN A 115 -1.02 -23.73 -10.67
N LYS A 116 -1.62 -22.72 -10.03
CA LYS A 116 -2.66 -22.89 -9.02
C LYS A 116 -4.04 -22.65 -9.64
N ASN A 117 -4.89 -23.68 -9.57
CA ASN A 117 -6.30 -23.55 -9.97
C ASN A 117 -6.98 -22.46 -9.14
N THR A 118 -7.67 -21.56 -9.84
CA THR A 118 -8.34 -20.41 -9.23
C THR A 118 -9.81 -20.45 -9.54
N ARG A 119 -10.64 -20.19 -8.52
CA ARG A 119 -12.08 -20.03 -8.62
C ARG A 119 -12.48 -18.67 -8.08
N ILE A 120 -13.39 -17.98 -8.77
CA ILE A 120 -13.92 -16.68 -8.34
C ILE A 120 -15.34 -16.88 -7.82
N LEU A 121 -15.58 -16.46 -6.57
CA LEU A 121 -16.89 -16.52 -5.93
C LEU A 121 -17.33 -15.09 -5.60
N TYR A 122 -18.55 -14.72 -5.99
CA TYR A 122 -19.13 -13.41 -5.73
C TYR A 122 -20.63 -13.57 -5.43
N THR A 123 -21.16 -12.76 -4.51
CA THR A 123 -22.55 -12.83 -4.06
C THR A 123 -23.47 -11.86 -4.82
N ASP A 124 -22.91 -10.73 -5.26
CA ASP A 124 -23.66 -9.62 -5.87
C ASP A 124 -23.41 -9.58 -7.39
N HIS A 125 -23.32 -8.39 -7.99
CA HIS A 125 -22.88 -8.24 -9.38
C HIS A 125 -21.37 -7.99 -9.45
N LEU A 126 -20.70 -8.57 -10.44
CA LEU A 126 -19.31 -8.24 -10.75
C LEU A 126 -19.23 -6.76 -11.19
N PRO A 127 -18.12 -6.05 -10.91
CA PRO A 127 -17.94 -4.69 -11.38
C PRO A 127 -18.05 -4.60 -12.91
N ASP A 128 -18.67 -3.56 -13.45
CA ASP A 128 -18.80 -3.38 -14.91
C ASP A 128 -17.46 -3.39 -15.65
N SER A 129 -16.39 -3.01 -14.96
CA SER A 129 -15.01 -3.04 -15.47
C SER A 129 -14.37 -4.43 -15.50
N PHE A 130 -15.07 -5.48 -15.06
CA PHE A 130 -14.55 -6.84 -14.98
C PHE A 130 -14.91 -7.64 -16.25
N ASP A 131 -13.96 -7.73 -17.18
CA ASP A 131 -14.08 -8.51 -18.42
C ASP A 131 -13.94 -10.01 -18.14
N THR A 132 -15.06 -10.69 -17.87
CA THR A 132 -15.07 -12.12 -17.54
C THR A 132 -14.47 -13.00 -18.65
N GLU A 133 -14.78 -12.73 -19.91
CA GLU A 133 -14.38 -13.58 -21.04
C GLU A 133 -12.90 -13.41 -21.36
N GLY A 134 -12.44 -12.15 -21.42
CA GLY A 134 -11.03 -11.84 -21.63
C GLY A 134 -10.16 -12.37 -20.51
N LEU A 135 -10.58 -12.20 -19.25
CA LEU A 135 -9.81 -12.70 -18.10
C LEU A 135 -9.80 -14.22 -18.00
N GLN A 136 -10.89 -14.91 -18.34
CA GLN A 136 -10.90 -16.37 -18.36
C GLN A 136 -9.98 -16.92 -19.46
N THR A 137 -9.98 -16.30 -20.64
CA THR A 137 -9.12 -16.68 -21.77
C THR A 137 -7.63 -16.50 -21.43
N VAL A 138 -7.28 -15.42 -20.73
CA VAL A 138 -5.88 -15.13 -20.38
C VAL A 138 -5.41 -15.90 -19.13
N TYR A 139 -6.25 -16.04 -18.11
CA TYR A 139 -5.85 -16.57 -16.80
C TYR A 139 -6.38 -17.96 -16.46
N GLY A 140 -7.30 -18.52 -17.26
CA GLY A 140 -7.75 -19.91 -17.15
C GLY A 140 -8.43 -20.28 -15.83
N TYR A 141 -9.05 -19.32 -15.13
CA TYR A 141 -9.79 -19.61 -13.90
C TYR A 141 -11.06 -20.43 -14.20
N GLN A 142 -11.46 -21.27 -13.24
CA GLN A 142 -12.51 -22.29 -13.36
C GLN A 142 -13.62 -22.10 -12.33
#